data_AF-A0A5E4FN91-F1
#
_entry.id   AF-A0A5E4FN91-F1
#
_cell.length_a   1.000
_cell.length_b   1.000
_cell.length_c   1.000
_cell.angle_alpha   90.00
_cell.angle_beta   90.00
_cell.angle_gamma   90.00
#
_symmetry.space_group_name_H-M   'P 1'
#
loop_
_entity.id
_entity.type
_entity.pdbx_description
1 polymer ?
#
loop_
_entity_poly.entity_id
_entity_poly.type
_entity_poly.pdbx_seq_one_letter_code
_entity_poly.pdbx_strand_id
1 'polypeptide(L)'
;MVPPPSRCIYSVLKRLRQGDDKVFTPQLVSIGLLHHGNERLKVMEVHNKRYLRDFLERSQLSVEDYPAKVKKQEQKLRSSYEEAIVFTSDQFV
;
A
#
# COMPACT_ATOMS: atom_id res chain seq x y z
N MET A 1 13.83 7.76 -22.55
CA MET A 1 12.90 7.18 -21.56
C MET A 1 12.89 8.11 -20.36
N VAL A 2 11.78 8.79 -20.08
CA VAL A 2 11.66 9.69 -18.92
C VAL A 2 11.59 8.81 -17.67
N PRO A 3 12.44 9.01 -16.63
CA PRO A 3 12.32 8.26 -15.40
C PRO A 3 10.92 8.50 -14.81
N PRO A 4 10.24 7.47 -14.27
CA PRO A 4 8.95 7.67 -13.64
C PRO A 4 9.10 8.76 -12.57
N PRO A 5 8.11 9.67 -12.44
CA PRO A 5 8.16 10.68 -11.40
C PRO A 5 8.38 9.98 -10.05
N SER A 6 9.21 10.60 -9.19
CA SER A 6 9.58 10.02 -7.90
C SER A 6 8.37 9.68 -7.03
N ARG A 7 7.23 10.37 -7.26
CA ARG A 7 5.92 10.21 -6.65
C ARG A 7 4.90 9.79 -7.71
N CYS A 8 4.18 8.71 -7.48
CA CYS A 8 3.14 8.18 -8.38
C CYS A 8 1.88 7.68 -7.65
N ILE A 9 1.88 7.70 -6.31
CA ILE A 9 0.75 7.35 -5.45
C ILE A 9 0.29 8.61 -4.73
N TYR A 10 -0.96 9.02 -4.99
CA TYR A 10 -1.52 10.28 -4.53
C TYR A 10 -2.71 10.04 -3.61
N SER A 11 -2.81 10.83 -2.55
CA SER A 11 -4.00 10.87 -1.71
C SER A 11 -5.01 11.86 -2.29
N VAL A 12 -6.30 11.58 -2.11
CA VAL A 12 -7.35 12.54 -2.48
C VAL A 12 -7.23 13.78 -1.59
N LEU A 13 -7.09 14.95 -2.22
CA LEU A 13 -6.98 16.25 -1.54
C LEU A 13 -8.13 16.46 -0.54
N LYS A 14 -7.80 16.95 0.67
CA LYS A 14 -8.77 17.19 1.75
C LYS A 14 -9.99 18.02 1.32
N ARG A 15 -9.81 19.02 0.46
CA ARG A 15 -10.91 19.85 -0.06
C ARG A 15 -11.95 19.05 -0.87
N LEU A 16 -11.53 17.99 -1.55
CA LEU A 16 -12.43 17.11 -2.31
C LEU A 16 -13.22 16.19 -1.36
N ARG A 17 -12.61 15.84 -0.22
CA ARG A 17 -13.22 14.99 0.82
C ARG A 17 -14.28 15.70 1.69
N GLN A 18 -14.25 17.03 1.76
CA GLN A 18 -15.13 17.83 2.65
C GLN A 18 -16.63 17.72 2.33
N GLY A 19 -17.02 17.27 1.13
CA GLY A 19 -18.42 17.08 0.74
C GLY A 19 -18.98 15.71 1.11
N ASP A 20 -18.36 14.64 0.59
CA ASP A 20 -18.72 13.26 0.92
C ASP A 20 -17.49 12.36 0.90
N ASP A 21 -16.93 12.12 2.08
CA ASP A 21 -15.72 11.32 2.26
C ASP A 21 -15.93 9.84 1.86
N LYS A 22 -17.19 9.38 1.76
CA LYS A 22 -17.52 8.00 1.36
C LYS A 22 -17.30 7.73 -0.13
N VAL A 23 -17.24 8.76 -0.96
CA VAL A 23 -16.97 8.65 -2.41
C VAL A 23 -15.51 8.29 -2.65
N PHE A 24 -14.61 8.76 -1.77
CA PHE A 24 -13.17 8.58 -1.91
C PHE A 24 -12.59 7.52 -0.97
N THR A 25 -13.40 7.02 -0.04
CA THR A 25 -13.02 5.90 0.83
C THR A 25 -13.41 4.60 0.14
N PRO A 26 -12.48 3.69 -0.13
CA PRO A 26 -12.84 2.42 -0.71
C PRO A 26 -13.80 1.68 0.21
N GLN A 27 -14.87 1.14 -0.39
CA GLN A 27 -15.91 0.43 0.36
C GLN A 27 -15.70 -1.08 0.34
N LEU A 28 -15.01 -1.59 -0.68
CA LEU A 28 -14.82 -3.02 -0.91
C LEU A 28 -13.35 -3.42 -1.05
N VAL A 29 -12.55 -2.65 -1.79
CA VAL A 29 -11.18 -3.01 -2.13
C VAL A 29 -10.21 -1.96 -1.61
N SER A 30 -9.25 -2.38 -0.78
CA SER A 30 -8.11 -1.54 -0.40
C SER A 30 -6.81 -2.25 -0.75
N ILE A 31 -5.95 -1.52 -1.48
CA ILE A 31 -4.64 -1.98 -1.91
C ILE A 31 -3.61 -1.04 -1.31
N GLY A 32 -2.65 -1.61 -0.57
CA GLY A 32 -1.56 -0.87 0.05
C GLY A 32 -1.92 -0.21 1.39
N LEU A 33 -1.04 0.69 1.82
CA LEU A 33 -0.93 1.17 3.20
C LEU A 33 -1.95 2.26 3.60
N LEU A 34 -2.55 2.95 2.63
CA LEU A 34 -3.37 4.15 2.90
C LEU A 34 -4.66 3.90 3.69
N HIS A 35 -5.18 2.66 3.70
CA HIS A 35 -6.38 2.30 4.46
C HIS A 35 -6.16 1.16 5.46
N HIS A 36 -4.90 0.95 5.86
CA HIS A 36 -4.56 -0.03 6.89
C HIS A 36 -5.35 0.22 8.19
N GLY A 37 -5.90 -0.84 8.79
CA GLY A 37 -6.65 -0.76 10.04
C GLY A 37 -8.12 -0.34 9.92
N ASN A 38 -8.64 -0.08 8.71
CA ASN A 38 -10.07 0.19 8.53
C ASN A 38 -10.89 -1.10 8.68
N GLU A 39 -11.72 -1.18 9.72
CA GLU A 39 -12.50 -2.39 10.03
C GLU A 39 -13.42 -2.84 8.90
N ARG A 40 -13.95 -1.89 8.12
CA ARG A 40 -14.83 -2.19 6.97
C ARG A 40 -14.08 -2.91 5.85
N LEU A 41 -12.76 -2.81 5.83
CA LEU A 41 -11.88 -3.38 4.81
C LEU A 41 -11.17 -4.66 5.27
N LYS A 42 -11.41 -5.13 6.51
CA LYS A 42 -10.83 -6.38 7.04
C LYS A 42 -11.12 -7.60 6.16
N VAL A 43 -12.29 -7.66 5.53
CA VAL A 43 -12.64 -8.74 4.58
C VAL A 43 -11.66 -8.80 3.40
N MET A 44 -11.09 -7.65 3.03
CA MET A 44 -10.12 -7.58 1.94
C MET A 44 -8.71 -8.03 2.35
N GLU A 45 -8.41 -8.07 3.64
CA GLU A 45 -7.13 -8.63 4.13
C GLU A 45 -6.99 -10.12 3.77
N VAL A 46 -8.10 -10.87 3.72
CA VAL A 46 -8.10 -12.27 3.26
C VAL A 46 -7.64 -12.37 1.80
N HIS A 47 -8.12 -11.45 0.95
CA HIS A 47 -7.74 -11.41 -0.46
C HIS A 47 -6.30 -10.94 -0.63
N ASN A 48 -5.86 -9.93 0.14
CA ASN A 48 -4.48 -9.45 0.13
C ASN A 48 -3.49 -10.56 0.51
N LYS A 49 -3.83 -11.40 1.51
CA LYS A 49 -3.02 -12.57 1.88
C LYS A 49 -2.95 -13.61 0.75
N ARG A 50 -4.06 -13.87 0.06
CA ARG A 50 -4.08 -14.76 -1.12
C ARG A 50 -3.19 -14.22 -2.25
N TYR A 51 -3.31 -12.92 -2.57
CA TYR A 51 -2.47 -12.29 -3.58
C TYR A 51 -1.00 -12.29 -3.20
N LEU A 52 -0.67 -12.11 -1.91
CA LEU A 52 0.71 -12.22 -1.43
C LEU A 52 1.24 -13.63 -1.67
N ARG A 53 0.50 -14.68 -1.26
CA ARG A 53 0.90 -16.07 -1.52
C ARG A 53 1.13 -16.32 -3.01
N ASP A 54 0.17 -15.96 -3.86
CA ASP A 54 0.26 -16.19 -5.31
C ASP A 54 1.41 -15.37 -5.94
N PHE A 55 1.77 -14.22 -5.36
CA PHE A 55 2.95 -13.45 -5.76
C PHE A 55 4.24 -14.15 -5.33
N LEU A 56 4.33 -14.64 -4.10
CA LEU A 56 5.50 -15.34 -3.57
C LEU A 56 5.79 -16.61 -4.37
N GLU A 57 4.75 -17.40 -4.68
CA GLU A 57 4.86 -18.60 -5.54
C GLU A 57 5.43 -18.26 -6.92
N ARG A 58 4.87 -17.24 -7.59
CA ARG A 58 5.31 -16.84 -8.94
C ARG A 58 6.71 -16.22 -8.96
N SER A 59 7.09 -15.51 -7.89
CA SER A 59 8.40 -14.86 -7.76
C SER A 59 9.47 -15.77 -7.17
N GLN A 60 9.10 -16.99 -6.76
CA GLN A 60 9.98 -17.95 -6.06
C GLN A 60 10.63 -17.32 -4.82
N LEU A 61 9.86 -16.50 -4.10
CA LEU A 61 10.28 -15.88 -2.84
C LEU A 61 9.65 -16.63 -1.67
N SER A 62 10.44 -16.82 -0.62
CA SER A 62 9.92 -17.30 0.65
C SER A 62 9.18 -16.17 1.39
N VAL A 63 8.30 -16.55 2.31
CA VAL A 63 7.62 -15.60 3.20
C VAL A 63 8.64 -14.89 4.11
N GLU A 64 9.74 -15.57 4.42
CA GLU A 64 10.82 -15.11 5.28
C GLU A 64 11.74 -14.09 4.57
N ASP A 65 12.03 -14.30 3.28
CA ASP A 65 12.92 -13.43 2.50
C ASP A 65 12.22 -12.17 1.99
N TYR A 66 10.91 -12.25 1.76
CA TYR A 66 10.12 -11.16 1.19
C TYR A 66 10.21 -9.85 2.01
N PRO A 67 10.02 -9.86 3.35
CA PRO A 67 10.19 -8.67 4.18
C PRO A 67 11.57 -8.01 4.03
N ALA A 68 12.64 -8.82 3.97
CA ALA A 68 13.99 -8.31 3.79
C ALA A 68 14.18 -7.63 2.43
N LYS A 69 13.55 -8.14 1.37
CA LYS A 69 13.55 -7.50 0.04
C LYS A 69 12.77 -6.19 0.04
N VAL A 70 11.61 -6.13 0.70
CA VAL A 70 10.82 -4.89 0.85
C VAL A 70 11.62 -3.85 1.61
N LYS A 71 12.25 -4.20 2.75
CA LYS A 71 13.11 -3.31 3.52
C LYS A 71 14.24 -2.70 2.68
N LYS A 72 14.90 -3.51 1.84
CA LYS A 72 15.95 -3.00 0.92
C LYS A 72 15.45 -1.98 -0.09
N GLN A 73 14.16 -1.97 -0.40
CA GLN A 73 13.53 -1.02 -1.33
C GLN A 73 12.69 0.06 -0.64
N GLU A 74 12.63 0.05 0.70
CA GLU A 74 11.68 0.85 1.48
C GLU A 74 11.75 2.35 1.12
N GLN A 75 12.94 2.93 1.06
CA GLN A 75 13.11 4.35 0.74
C GLN A 75 12.51 4.72 -0.63
N LYS A 76 12.70 3.86 -1.64
CA LYS A 76 12.16 4.04 -3.00
C LYS A 76 10.64 3.85 -3.01
N LEU A 77 10.12 2.90 -2.24
CA LEU A 77 8.69 2.67 -2.13
C LEU A 77 8.00 3.83 -1.42
N ARG A 78 8.59 4.34 -0.32
CA ARG A 78 8.10 5.53 0.38
C ARG A 78 8.12 6.78 -0.50
N SER A 79 9.16 6.96 -1.33
CA SER A 79 9.22 8.13 -2.22
C SER A 79 8.08 8.14 -3.24
N SER A 80 7.53 6.96 -3.58
CA SER A 80 6.42 6.81 -4.51
C SER A 80 5.12 7.44 -4.01
N TYR A 81 4.98 7.68 -2.70
CA TYR A 81 3.84 8.39 -2.13
C TYR A 81 4.07 9.90 -2.13
N GLU A 82 3.05 10.67 -2.53
CA GLU A 82 3.06 12.13 -2.39
C GLU A 82 3.09 12.55 -0.92
N GLU A 83 2.27 11.90 -0.09
CA GLU A 83 2.21 12.12 1.34
C GLU A 83 3.25 11.26 2.08
N ALA A 84 3.85 11.83 3.13
CA ALA A 84 4.80 11.10 3.96
C ALA A 84 4.09 9.98 4.75
N ILE A 85 4.52 8.74 4.53
CA ILE A 85 4.04 7.59 5.30
C ILE A 85 4.66 7.63 6.69
N VAL A 86 3.82 7.79 7.72
CA VAL A 86 4.24 7.91 9.14
C VAL A 86 4.51 6.58 9.83
N PHE A 87 4.38 5.46 9.13
CA PHE A 87 4.66 4.13 9.67
C PHE A 87 6.15 3.91 9.93
N THR A 88 6.46 3.21 11.02
CA THR A 88 7.82 2.69 11.25
C THR A 88 8.22 1.72 10.14
N SER A 89 9.51 1.38 10.03
CA SER A 89 9.97 0.40 9.02
C SER A 89 9.25 -0.96 9.20
N ASP A 90 9.06 -1.41 10.43
CA ASP A 90 8.37 -2.67 10.70
C ASP A 90 6.86 -2.63 10.42
N GLN A 91 6.24 -1.45 10.53
CA GLN A 91 4.83 -1.27 10.15
C GLN A 91 4.62 -1.10 8.64
N PHE A 92 5.67 -0.69 7.92
CA PHE A 92 5.63 -0.48 6.48
C PHE A 92 5.75 -1.80 5.69
N VAL A 93 6.41 -2.78 6.28
CA VAL A 93 6.81 -4.06 5.65
C VAL A 93 5.77 -5.15 5.91
#